data_AF-A0AAW6A702-F1
#
_entry.id   AF-A0AAW6A702-F1
#
_cell.length_a   1.000
_cell.length_b   1.000
_cell.length_c   1.000
_cell.angle_alpha   90.00
_cell.angle_beta   90.00
_cell.angle_gamma   90.00
#
_symmetry.space_group_name_H-M   'P 1'
#
loop_
_entity.id
_entity.type
_entity.pdbx_description
1 polymer ?
#
loop_
_entity_poly.entity_id
_entity_poly.type
_entity_poly.pdbx_seq_one_letter_code
_entity_poly.pdbx_strand_id
1 'polypeptide(L)'
;MKFKTKIITLVVAFLAAISFALPSQVNAAKGDQGVDWSVWQGANGVFGYSTDKFGISQIGGYSGYGVYEQPTYKTQVASLIAGGKRAQTYMWWENIDNTILAKQVLDHFLPEVQTPKGSIVALDYEAGSTNTATLLWALDYIRDAGYTPMLYGYKSFLMSHIDLSQIASRYQLWLAEYPDYNVTTVPNYGYFPSFDNVGIFQFTSTYRAGGLDGNVDLTGITDSGYNGSTTTDSGKTYVHPSTNTPATNAGQQANNTTLSQIKAGDSVKVNFGTTRWANGVAMPSWVQGKTYTVQQVSGSNVLLGGIMSWINRSNVELLTTTSVPSANSGSTYTVQSGDSWWSIAYKYGMSMYTLASNNGKTINSVIHPGDVLRVYGGSSVAVASHTYYTVQSGDSFWSIAYKYGISMYTLAANNGKSIYSLIYPGESLYIR
;
A
#
# COMPACT_ATOMS: atom_id res chain seq x y z
N MET A 1 3.72 85.65 2.21
CA MET A 1 3.58 84.57 3.20
C MET A 1 2.95 83.36 2.52
N LYS A 2 3.73 82.29 2.34
CA LYS A 2 3.45 80.87 2.04
C LYS A 2 2.53 80.46 0.85
N PHE A 3 3.08 79.48 0.12
CA PHE A 3 2.72 78.87 -1.16
C PHE A 3 1.64 77.76 -1.06
N LYS A 4 0.79 77.63 -2.11
CA LYS A 4 0.39 76.40 -2.89
C LYS A 4 -0.07 75.11 -2.11
N THR A 5 -1.05 74.27 -2.46
CA THR A 5 -1.69 73.80 -3.72
C THR A 5 -2.97 72.99 -3.37
N LYS A 6 -3.91 72.89 -4.32
CA LYS A 6 -5.16 72.09 -4.33
C LYS A 6 -4.95 70.57 -4.19
N ILE A 7 -5.91 69.86 -3.57
CA ILE A 7 -6.23 68.45 -3.90
C ILE A 7 -7.76 68.28 -3.96
N ILE A 8 -8.20 67.60 -5.02
CA ILE A 8 -9.58 67.24 -5.39
C ILE A 8 -9.93 65.92 -4.71
N THR A 9 -11.09 65.84 -4.05
CA THR A 9 -11.69 64.57 -3.59
C THR A 9 -13.01 64.37 -4.34
N LEU A 10 -13.06 63.35 -5.20
CA LEU A 10 -14.28 62.94 -5.89
C LEU A 10 -14.89 61.75 -5.14
N VAL A 11 -16.11 61.95 -4.65
CA VAL A 11 -16.99 60.93 -4.07
C VAL A 11 -17.77 60.29 -5.22
N VAL A 12 -17.78 58.96 -5.31
CA VAL A 12 -18.80 58.22 -6.09
C VAL A 12 -19.36 57.10 -5.23
N ALA A 13 -20.69 57.10 -5.17
CA ALA A 13 -21.54 56.32 -4.27
C ALA A 13 -21.85 54.91 -4.77
N PHE A 14 -21.88 53.99 -3.79
CA PHE A 14 -22.79 52.87 -3.58
C PHE A 14 -23.71 52.40 -4.73
N LEU A 15 -23.51 51.15 -5.16
CA LEU A 15 -24.56 50.25 -5.64
C LEU A 15 -24.30 48.87 -5.02
N ALA A 16 -25.07 48.55 -3.98
CA ALA A 16 -25.09 47.25 -3.33
C ALA A 16 -25.86 46.26 -4.21
N ALA A 17 -25.13 45.38 -4.89
CA ALA A 17 -25.68 44.13 -5.40
C ALA A 17 -25.48 43.06 -4.32
N ILE A 18 -26.57 42.69 -3.64
CA ILE A 18 -26.63 41.48 -2.81
C ILE A 18 -26.61 40.30 -3.79
N SER A 19 -25.41 39.83 -4.10
CA SER A 19 -25.20 38.57 -4.79
C SER A 19 -25.38 37.46 -3.76
N PHE A 20 -26.49 36.72 -3.87
CA PHE A 20 -26.59 35.41 -3.25
C PHE A 20 -25.47 34.53 -3.81
N ALA A 21 -24.41 34.33 -3.03
CA ALA A 21 -23.38 33.36 -3.34
C ALA A 21 -24.01 31.96 -3.26
N LEU A 22 -24.39 31.43 -4.42
CA LEU A 22 -24.52 29.98 -4.57
C LEU A 22 -23.19 29.35 -4.15
N PRO A 23 -23.19 28.19 -3.48
CA PRO A 23 -21.94 27.53 -3.11
C PRO A 23 -21.11 27.30 -4.37
N SER A 24 -19.99 28.00 -4.45
CA SER A 24 -19.00 27.81 -5.51
C SER A 24 -18.57 26.35 -5.45
N GLN A 25 -18.80 25.61 -6.53
CA GLN A 25 -18.26 24.27 -6.67
C GLN A 25 -16.72 24.40 -6.63
N VAL A 26 -16.12 24.00 -5.52
CA VAL A 26 -14.65 23.93 -5.40
C VAL A 26 -14.22 22.77 -6.29
N ASN A 27 -13.89 23.06 -7.54
CA ASN A 27 -13.32 22.09 -8.44
C ASN A 27 -11.83 21.89 -8.09
N ALA A 28 -11.41 20.65 -7.91
CA ALA A 28 -10.00 20.31 -7.86
C ALA A 28 -9.33 20.77 -9.17
N ALA A 29 -8.21 21.49 -9.08
CA ALA A 29 -7.49 21.97 -10.26
C ALA A 29 -6.87 20.82 -11.09
N LYS A 30 -6.69 19.65 -10.47
CA LYS A 30 -6.20 18.43 -11.10
C LYS A 30 -7.15 17.24 -10.91
N GLY A 31 -7.58 16.99 -9.67
CA GLY A 31 -8.61 15.98 -9.36
C GLY A 31 -8.14 14.53 -9.49
N ASP A 32 -6.82 14.30 -9.60
CA ASP A 32 -6.26 12.96 -9.57
C ASP A 32 -6.56 12.31 -8.22
N GLN A 33 -7.08 11.08 -8.25
CA GLN A 33 -7.35 10.31 -7.05
C GLN A 33 -6.24 9.31 -6.76
N GLY A 34 -6.11 8.94 -5.50
CA GLY A 34 -5.11 8.01 -5.02
C GLY A 34 -5.48 7.44 -3.66
N VAL A 35 -4.55 6.66 -3.13
CA VAL A 35 -4.72 5.91 -1.88
C VAL A 35 -3.59 6.26 -0.93
N ASP A 36 -3.78 6.03 0.35
CA ASP A 36 -2.67 5.96 1.29
C ASP A 36 -2.65 4.58 1.95
N TRP A 37 -1.44 4.10 2.25
CA TRP A 37 -1.18 2.74 2.68
C TRP A 37 -0.33 2.70 3.93
N SER A 38 -0.67 1.75 4.80
CA SER A 38 0.19 1.28 5.87
C SER A 38 0.42 -0.23 5.69
N VAL A 39 0.92 -0.91 6.73
CA VAL A 39 1.08 -2.37 6.73
C VAL A 39 -0.20 -3.15 6.42
N TRP A 40 -1.36 -2.57 6.70
CA TRP A 40 -2.66 -3.23 6.53
C TRP A 40 -3.01 -3.54 5.07
N GLN A 41 -2.44 -2.79 4.11
CA GLN A 41 -2.62 -3.04 2.68
C GLN A 41 -1.56 -4.03 2.11
N GLY A 42 -0.77 -4.65 2.98
CA GLY A 42 0.22 -5.66 2.62
C GLY A 42 1.41 -5.09 1.85
N ALA A 43 2.37 -5.96 1.52
CA ALA A 43 3.68 -5.56 0.97
C ALA A 43 3.59 -4.74 -0.34
N ASN A 44 2.56 -4.93 -1.16
CA ASN A 44 2.45 -4.26 -2.45
C ASN A 44 1.38 -3.15 -2.48
N GLY A 45 0.68 -2.96 -1.36
CA GLY A 45 -0.47 -2.07 -1.29
C GLY A 45 -1.69 -2.58 -2.05
N VAL A 46 -2.78 -1.83 -1.94
CA VAL A 46 -4.06 -2.13 -2.57
C VAL A 46 -4.66 -0.84 -3.12
N PHE A 47 -4.84 -0.77 -4.43
CA PHE A 47 -5.57 0.35 -5.05
C PHE A 47 -7.09 0.19 -4.87
N GLY A 48 -7.78 1.33 -4.88
CA GLY A 48 -9.24 1.35 -4.96
C GLY A 48 -9.67 1.01 -6.38
N TYR A 49 -9.11 1.72 -7.36
CA TYR A 49 -9.50 1.64 -8.77
C TYR A 49 -8.30 1.72 -9.71
N SER A 50 -8.48 1.23 -10.96
CA SER A 50 -7.44 1.31 -11.99
C SER A 50 -7.08 2.75 -12.39
N THR A 51 -7.98 3.69 -12.11
CA THR A 51 -7.83 5.13 -12.37
C THR A 51 -6.93 5.85 -11.38
N ASP A 52 -6.62 5.25 -10.22
CA ASP A 52 -5.77 5.86 -9.19
C ASP A 52 -4.41 6.25 -9.79
N LYS A 53 -3.88 7.42 -9.43
CA LYS A 53 -2.68 8.02 -10.07
C LYS A 53 -1.49 8.12 -9.13
N PHE A 54 -1.73 8.11 -7.82
CA PHE A 54 -0.70 8.21 -6.81
C PHE A 54 -1.01 7.32 -5.62
N GLY A 55 -0.01 7.13 -4.77
CA GLY A 55 -0.18 6.49 -3.46
C GLY A 55 0.78 7.09 -2.44
N ILE A 56 0.37 7.14 -1.17
CA ILE A 56 1.16 7.67 -0.07
C ILE A 56 1.44 6.52 0.92
N SER A 57 2.69 6.09 1.06
CA SER A 57 3.03 4.93 1.89
C SER A 57 3.62 5.34 3.23
N GLN A 58 3.18 4.69 4.31
CA GLN A 58 3.71 4.91 5.65
C GLN A 58 5.10 4.31 5.77
N ILE A 59 6.08 5.10 6.17
CA ILE A 59 7.45 4.62 6.43
C ILE A 59 7.62 4.01 7.82
N GLY A 60 6.75 4.40 8.75
CA GLY A 60 6.92 4.21 10.18
C GLY A 60 6.39 5.43 10.91
N GLY A 61 6.91 5.66 12.11
CA GLY A 61 6.73 6.90 12.82
C GLY A 61 7.16 6.80 14.27
N TYR A 62 6.63 7.70 15.09
CA TYR A 62 6.90 7.75 16.52
C TYR A 62 5.58 7.80 17.29
N SER A 63 5.44 6.93 18.28
CA SER A 63 4.26 6.82 19.15
C SER A 63 4.65 6.91 20.62
N GLY A 64 3.69 6.77 21.53
CA GLY A 64 3.98 6.57 22.97
C GLY A 64 4.94 5.41 23.30
N TYR A 65 5.21 4.51 22.35
CA TYR A 65 6.16 3.39 22.49
C TYR A 65 7.53 3.64 21.84
N GLY A 66 7.74 4.83 21.27
CA GLY A 66 8.97 5.21 20.57
C GLY A 66 8.87 5.08 19.05
N VAL A 67 10.04 5.07 18.40
CA VAL A 67 10.19 4.90 16.95
C VAL A 67 9.80 3.49 16.53
N TYR A 68 8.99 3.36 15.48
CA TYR A 68 8.67 2.08 14.85
C TYR A 68 8.71 2.19 13.33
N GLU A 69 9.18 1.14 12.65
CA GLU A 69 9.27 1.09 11.20
C GLU A 69 8.08 0.34 10.60
N GLN A 70 7.72 0.66 9.35
CA GLN A 70 6.77 -0.13 8.58
C GLN A 70 7.48 -1.05 7.59
N PRO A 71 7.43 -2.39 7.78
CA PRO A 71 8.18 -3.33 6.94
C PRO A 71 7.70 -3.34 5.48
N THR A 72 6.47 -2.88 5.21
CA THR A 72 5.87 -2.84 3.87
C THR A 72 6.24 -1.58 3.09
N TYR A 73 6.81 -0.54 3.71
CA TYR A 73 7.06 0.75 3.08
C TYR A 73 7.84 0.62 1.77
N LYS A 74 8.99 -0.05 1.83
CA LYS A 74 9.92 -0.17 0.70
C LYS A 74 9.26 -0.89 -0.48
N THR A 75 8.56 -2.00 -0.22
CA THR A 75 7.87 -2.76 -1.27
C THR A 75 6.64 -2.03 -1.80
N GLN A 76 5.95 -1.23 -0.97
CA GLN A 76 4.83 -0.39 -1.40
C GLN A 76 5.27 0.76 -2.31
N VAL A 77 6.35 1.47 -1.96
CA VAL A 77 6.93 2.52 -2.81
C VAL A 77 7.39 1.93 -4.14
N ALA A 78 8.09 0.79 -4.11
CA ALA A 78 8.48 0.08 -5.33
C ALA A 78 7.27 -0.32 -6.19
N SER A 79 6.18 -0.81 -5.56
CA SER A 79 4.96 -1.19 -6.24
C SER A 79 4.29 0.00 -6.96
N LEU A 80 4.24 1.16 -6.30
CA LEU A 80 3.72 2.41 -6.88
C LEU A 80 4.52 2.85 -8.10
N ILE A 81 5.85 2.93 -7.95
CA ILE A 81 6.75 3.36 -9.03
C ILE A 81 6.67 2.38 -10.21
N ALA A 82 6.71 1.07 -9.96
CA ALA A 82 6.56 0.06 -11.00
C ALA A 82 5.18 0.11 -11.69
N GLY A 83 4.15 0.53 -10.97
CA GLY A 83 2.81 0.78 -11.50
C GLY A 83 2.66 2.07 -12.32
N GLY A 84 3.75 2.83 -12.50
CA GLY A 84 3.73 4.14 -13.15
C GLY A 84 2.93 5.17 -12.36
N LYS A 85 2.83 4.99 -11.04
CA LYS A 85 2.12 5.90 -10.12
C LYS A 85 3.11 6.79 -9.39
N ARG A 86 2.65 7.96 -8.96
CA ARG A 86 3.45 8.87 -8.14
C ARG A 86 3.43 8.36 -6.70
N ALA A 87 4.58 7.91 -6.20
CA ALA A 87 4.74 7.44 -4.84
C ALA A 87 5.10 8.59 -3.89
N GLN A 88 4.43 8.65 -2.75
CA GLN A 88 4.65 9.65 -1.70
C GLN A 88 4.89 8.94 -0.37
N THR A 89 5.39 9.67 0.62
CA THR A 89 5.70 9.11 1.95
C THR A 89 4.95 9.85 3.04
N TYR A 90 4.50 9.14 4.07
CA TYR A 90 4.09 9.76 5.33
C TYR A 90 4.67 9.01 6.53
N MET A 91 4.72 9.68 7.68
CA MET A 91 5.16 9.10 8.95
C MET A 91 4.22 9.48 10.09
N TRP A 92 3.91 8.52 10.96
CA TRP A 92 3.11 8.76 12.17
C TRP A 92 3.85 9.69 13.14
N TRP A 93 3.16 10.72 13.61
CA TRP A 93 3.72 11.81 14.40
C TRP A 93 2.91 12.05 15.67
N GLU A 94 3.21 11.31 16.73
CA GLU A 94 2.48 11.37 17.99
C GLU A 94 3.43 11.66 19.16
N ASN A 95 3.07 12.53 20.10
CA ASN A 95 3.88 12.84 21.30
C ASN A 95 5.29 13.41 21.01
N ILE A 96 5.46 14.14 19.91
CA ILE A 96 6.72 14.85 19.59
C ILE A 96 6.53 16.34 19.85
N ASP A 97 6.93 16.81 21.03
CA ASP A 97 6.67 18.18 21.51
C ASP A 97 7.89 19.11 21.52
N ASN A 98 9.05 18.61 21.06
CA ASN A 98 10.27 19.39 21.03
C ASN A 98 11.15 19.04 19.82
N THR A 99 12.03 19.97 19.44
CA THR A 99 12.85 19.86 18.23
C THR A 99 13.95 18.80 18.34
N ILE A 100 14.39 18.44 19.56
CA ILE A 100 15.40 17.39 19.76
C ILE A 100 14.81 16.04 19.36
N LEU A 101 13.64 15.71 19.89
CA LEU A 101 12.94 14.48 19.55
C LEU A 101 12.49 14.47 18.07
N ALA A 102 11.96 15.59 17.57
CA ALA A 102 11.62 15.74 16.16
C ALA A 102 12.82 15.45 15.26
N LYS A 103 14.00 15.99 15.59
CA LYS A 103 15.23 15.72 14.85
C LYS A 103 15.61 14.25 14.89
N GLN A 104 15.55 13.60 16.06
CA GLN A 104 15.88 12.17 16.20
C GLN A 104 14.99 11.29 15.30
N VAL A 105 13.69 11.57 15.27
CA VAL A 105 12.73 10.85 14.44
C VAL A 105 13.00 11.09 12.95
N LEU A 106 13.23 12.34 12.55
CA LEU A 106 13.50 12.69 11.15
C LEU A 106 14.86 12.19 10.66
N ASP A 107 15.91 12.22 11.49
CA ASP A 107 17.23 11.66 11.16
C ASP A 107 17.16 10.14 10.95
N HIS A 108 16.23 9.45 11.61
CA HIS A 108 16.00 8.03 11.41
C HIS A 108 15.27 7.75 10.08
N PHE A 109 14.18 8.46 9.79
CA PHE A 109 13.34 8.13 8.63
C PHE A 109 13.77 8.77 7.31
N LEU A 110 14.28 10.01 7.29
CA LEU A 110 14.61 10.71 6.04
C LEU A 110 15.66 9.98 5.18
N PRO A 111 16.70 9.32 5.73
CA PRO A 111 17.61 8.49 4.94
C PRO A 111 16.95 7.25 4.32
N GLU A 112 15.87 6.75 4.90
CA GLU A 112 15.14 5.55 4.46
C GLU A 112 14.06 5.86 3.42
N VAL A 113 13.76 7.14 3.16
CA VAL A 113 12.75 7.55 2.17
C VAL A 113 13.18 7.14 0.76
N GLN A 114 12.34 6.32 0.11
CA GLN A 114 12.62 5.76 -1.23
C GLN A 114 11.97 6.52 -2.38
N THR A 115 11.11 7.48 -2.07
CA THR A 115 10.47 8.34 -3.07
C THR A 115 11.47 9.40 -3.59
N PRO A 116 11.29 9.90 -4.83
CA PRO A 116 12.14 10.93 -5.42
C PRO A 116 12.31 12.16 -4.54
N LYS A 117 13.46 12.84 -4.62
CA LYS A 117 13.56 14.20 -4.06
C LYS A 117 12.52 15.10 -4.73
N GLY A 118 11.95 16.00 -3.94
CA GLY A 118 10.77 16.80 -4.30
C GLY A 118 9.45 16.10 -4.04
N SER A 119 9.40 14.77 -3.85
CA SER A 119 8.17 14.08 -3.45
C SER A 119 7.69 14.54 -2.07
N ILE A 120 6.43 14.29 -1.77
CA ILE A 120 5.83 14.55 -0.48
C ILE A 120 6.44 13.63 0.59
N VAL A 121 6.79 14.22 1.73
CA VAL A 121 6.98 13.55 3.00
C VAL A 121 6.06 14.24 4.01
N ALA A 122 4.99 13.56 4.39
CA ALA A 122 3.97 14.10 5.28
C ALA A 122 4.18 13.69 6.74
N LEU A 123 3.89 14.61 7.66
CA LEU A 123 3.74 14.32 9.08
C LEU A 123 2.27 14.01 9.36
N ASP A 124 1.99 12.81 9.86
CA ASP A 124 0.64 12.35 10.21
C ASP A 124 0.38 12.60 11.69
N TYR A 125 -0.30 13.70 12.00
CA TYR A 125 -0.61 14.13 13.37
C TYR A 125 -2.11 14.03 13.66
N GLU A 126 -2.50 12.91 14.23
CA GLU A 126 -3.90 12.60 14.56
C GLU A 126 -4.12 12.18 16.01
N ALA A 127 -3.03 12.05 16.78
CA ALA A 127 -3.09 11.65 18.18
C ALA A 127 -1.90 12.23 18.98
N GLY A 128 -2.06 12.25 20.29
CA GLY A 128 -1.03 12.69 21.22
C GLY A 128 -0.77 14.19 21.18
N SER A 129 0.34 14.61 21.79
CA SER A 129 0.70 16.03 21.93
C SER A 129 1.86 16.45 21.04
N THR A 130 1.70 17.55 20.31
CA THR A 130 2.80 18.34 19.74
C THR A 130 2.47 19.82 19.88
N ASN A 131 3.28 20.71 19.29
CA ASN A 131 3.00 22.15 19.23
C ASN A 131 3.40 22.74 17.88
N THR A 132 2.83 23.90 17.55
CA THR A 132 3.04 24.57 16.26
C THR A 132 4.51 24.82 15.95
N ALA A 133 5.32 25.22 16.93
CA ALA A 133 6.74 25.50 16.72
C ALA A 133 7.53 24.25 16.32
N THR A 134 7.24 23.11 16.97
CA THR A 134 7.89 21.83 16.65
C THR A 134 7.48 21.33 15.27
N LEU A 135 6.20 21.43 14.91
CA LEU A 135 5.73 21.06 13.56
C LEU A 135 6.33 21.95 12.47
N LEU A 136 6.36 23.28 12.65
CA LEU A 136 7.00 24.18 11.68
C LEU A 136 8.47 23.83 11.49
N TRP A 137 9.18 23.59 12.59
CA TRP A 137 10.58 23.19 12.54
C TRP A 137 10.77 21.84 11.81
N ALA A 138 9.92 20.85 12.08
CA ALA A 138 9.98 19.55 11.43
C ALA A 138 9.67 19.64 9.92
N LEU A 139 8.69 20.45 9.52
CA LEU A 139 8.34 20.70 8.12
C LEU A 139 9.45 21.46 7.38
N ASP A 140 10.10 22.43 8.04
CA ASP A 140 11.33 23.07 7.53
C ASP A 140 12.44 22.03 7.33
N TYR A 141 12.64 21.13 8.30
CA TYR A 141 13.68 20.10 8.21
C TYR A 141 13.46 19.12 7.05
N ILE A 142 12.20 18.72 6.81
CA ILE A 142 11.81 17.89 5.64
C ILE A 142 12.09 18.62 4.33
N ARG A 143 11.75 19.92 4.25
CA ARG A 143 12.03 20.75 3.07
C ARG A 143 13.52 20.85 2.80
N ASP A 144 14.32 21.10 3.84
CA ASP A 144 15.76 21.27 3.73
C ASP A 144 16.45 19.93 3.35
N ALA A 145 15.83 18.79 3.69
CA ALA A 145 16.21 17.47 3.19
C ALA A 145 15.81 17.22 1.71
N GLY A 146 15.19 18.19 1.04
CA GLY A 146 14.85 18.16 -0.38
C GLY A 146 13.54 17.47 -0.71
N TYR A 147 12.59 17.40 0.23
CA TYR A 147 11.24 16.87 0.00
C TYR A 147 10.19 17.98 0.05
N THR A 148 8.97 17.68 -0.42
CA THR A 148 7.81 18.56 -0.25
C THR A 148 7.18 18.26 1.12
N PRO A 149 7.28 19.15 2.12
CA PRO A 149 6.68 18.91 3.43
C PRO A 149 5.16 19.10 3.38
N MET A 150 4.45 18.30 4.17
CA MET A 150 3.00 18.35 4.30
C MET A 150 2.58 17.93 5.70
N LEU A 151 1.52 18.54 6.22
CA LEU A 151 0.90 18.12 7.48
C LEU A 151 -0.42 17.41 7.16
N TYR A 152 -0.62 16.23 7.76
CA TYR A 152 -1.84 15.45 7.69
C TYR A 152 -2.59 15.39 9.02
N GLY A 153 -3.92 15.38 8.94
CA GLY A 153 -4.82 15.02 10.03
C GLY A 153 -6.25 15.54 9.85
N TYR A 154 -7.14 15.19 10.79
CA TYR A 154 -8.49 15.76 10.86
C TYR A 154 -8.45 17.25 11.19
N LYS A 155 -9.19 18.07 10.43
CA LYS A 155 -9.24 19.53 10.62
C LYS A 155 -9.55 19.93 12.06
N SER A 156 -10.58 19.33 12.66
CA SER A 156 -11.03 19.65 14.02
C SER A 156 -9.96 19.33 15.07
N PHE A 157 -9.30 18.18 14.93
CA PHE A 157 -8.19 17.79 15.80
C PHE A 157 -7.02 18.76 15.68
N LEU A 158 -6.57 19.07 14.46
CA LEU A 158 -5.45 19.98 14.25
C LEU A 158 -5.75 21.38 14.82
N MET A 159 -6.94 21.93 14.55
CA MET A 159 -7.33 23.26 15.05
C MET A 159 -7.42 23.33 16.59
N SER A 160 -7.66 22.22 17.28
CA SER A 160 -7.70 22.20 18.75
C SER A 160 -6.33 22.03 19.41
N HIS A 161 -5.31 21.64 18.66
CA HIS A 161 -3.97 21.33 19.21
C HIS A 161 -2.89 22.30 18.76
N ILE A 162 -3.04 22.93 17.60
CA ILE A 162 -2.02 23.80 17.00
C ILE A 162 -2.64 25.01 16.31
N ASP A 163 -1.81 26.01 16.01
CA ASP A 163 -2.18 27.10 15.11
C ASP A 163 -2.06 26.63 13.66
N LEU A 164 -3.12 25.97 13.19
CA LEU A 164 -3.19 25.42 11.84
C LEU A 164 -3.09 26.50 10.75
N SER A 165 -3.58 27.72 11.02
CA SER A 165 -3.47 28.85 10.09
C SER A 165 -2.01 29.25 9.87
N GLN A 166 -1.21 29.25 10.94
CA GLN A 166 0.23 29.50 10.84
C GLN A 166 0.93 28.44 9.98
N ILE A 167 0.59 27.15 10.13
CA ILE A 167 1.12 26.08 9.27
C ILE A 167 0.68 26.29 7.81
N ALA A 168 -0.62 26.51 7.59
CA ALA A 168 -1.22 26.66 6.26
C ALA A 168 -0.67 27.86 5.48
N SER A 169 -0.23 28.92 6.17
CA SER A 169 0.41 30.07 5.52
C SER A 169 1.75 29.74 4.84
N ARG A 170 2.36 28.59 5.17
CA ARG A 170 3.69 28.17 4.68
C ARG A 170 3.68 26.84 3.93
N TYR A 171 2.80 25.92 4.29
CA TYR A 171 2.78 24.56 3.76
C TYR A 171 1.38 24.13 3.36
N GLN A 172 1.29 23.36 2.27
CA GLN A 172 0.05 22.73 1.87
C GLN A 172 -0.35 21.64 2.88
N LEU A 173 -1.65 21.51 3.12
CA LEU A 173 -2.23 20.56 4.06
C LEU A 173 -2.79 19.34 3.33
N TRP A 174 -2.73 18.19 3.99
CA TRP A 174 -3.51 17.02 3.67
C TRP A 174 -4.58 16.87 4.75
N LEU A 175 -5.84 17.20 4.46
CA LEU A 175 -6.89 17.16 5.48
C LEU A 175 -7.85 16.01 5.23
N ALA A 176 -8.24 15.33 6.32
CA ALA A 176 -9.28 14.31 6.32
C ALA A 176 -10.62 14.86 6.84
N GLU A 177 -11.69 14.61 6.09
CA GLU A 177 -13.07 14.85 6.54
C GLU A 177 -14.05 14.03 5.69
N TYR A 178 -14.98 13.32 6.33
CA TYR A 178 -15.93 12.48 5.61
C TYR A 178 -17.25 12.33 6.39
N PRO A 179 -18.39 12.21 5.68
CA PRO A 179 -19.73 12.19 6.30
C PRO A 179 -20.01 10.92 7.10
N ASP A 180 -19.46 9.80 6.64
CA ASP A 180 -19.77 8.45 7.10
C ASP A 180 -18.66 7.47 6.66
N TYR A 181 -18.87 6.19 6.96
CA TYR A 181 -17.98 5.08 6.61
C TYR A 181 -18.56 4.21 5.49
N ASN A 182 -19.46 4.75 4.67
CA ASN A 182 -19.99 4.04 3.51
C ASN A 182 -18.95 4.02 2.38
N VAL A 183 -19.08 3.03 1.49
CA VAL A 183 -18.23 2.95 0.30
C VAL A 183 -18.41 4.21 -0.54
N THR A 184 -17.36 5.03 -0.62
CA THR A 184 -17.40 6.34 -1.29
C THR A 184 -16.28 6.40 -2.32
N THR A 185 -16.62 6.48 -3.60
CA THR A 185 -15.65 6.33 -4.69
C THR A 185 -15.25 7.65 -5.34
N VAL A 186 -15.85 8.76 -4.90
CA VAL A 186 -15.60 10.11 -5.41
C VAL A 186 -15.66 11.10 -4.25
N PRO A 187 -14.87 12.18 -4.28
CA PRO A 187 -14.90 13.21 -3.24
C PRO A 187 -16.29 13.85 -3.12
N ASN A 188 -16.80 13.93 -1.89
CA ASN A 188 -17.99 14.72 -1.58
C ASN A 188 -17.56 16.12 -1.11
N TYR A 189 -17.57 17.10 -2.02
CA TYR A 189 -17.16 18.47 -1.71
C TYR A 189 -18.11 19.20 -0.75
N GLY A 190 -19.30 18.67 -0.46
CA GLY A 190 -20.15 19.17 0.62
C GLY A 190 -19.56 18.93 2.02
N TYR A 191 -18.62 17.99 2.15
CA TYR A 191 -17.86 17.68 3.37
C TYR A 191 -16.37 18.04 3.21
N PHE A 192 -16.03 18.87 2.23
CA PHE A 192 -14.68 19.37 2.11
C PHE A 192 -14.33 20.22 3.34
N PRO A 193 -13.19 19.95 4.02
CA PRO A 193 -12.86 20.61 5.29
C PRO A 193 -12.79 22.13 5.20
N SER A 194 -12.68 22.70 4.01
CA SER A 194 -12.75 24.16 3.77
C SER A 194 -11.80 24.91 4.69
N PHE A 195 -10.51 24.82 4.36
CA PHE A 195 -9.42 25.51 5.04
C PHE A 195 -8.44 26.06 4.00
N ASP A 196 -7.62 27.03 4.39
CA ASP A 196 -6.62 27.58 3.48
C ASP A 196 -5.55 26.53 3.17
N ASN A 197 -5.06 26.57 1.92
CA ASN A 197 -3.92 25.79 1.46
C ASN A 197 -4.06 24.26 1.56
N VAL A 198 -5.27 23.72 1.43
CA VAL A 198 -5.48 22.26 1.34
C VAL A 198 -5.02 21.76 -0.03
N GLY A 199 -3.95 20.96 -0.03
CA GLY A 199 -3.36 20.34 -1.23
C GLY A 199 -3.95 18.96 -1.53
N ILE A 200 -4.22 18.17 -0.49
CA ILE A 200 -4.83 16.83 -0.61
C ILE A 200 -6.03 16.75 0.33
N PHE A 201 -7.12 16.16 -0.16
CA PHE A 201 -8.29 15.85 0.65
C PHE A 201 -8.48 14.34 0.75
N GLN A 202 -8.36 13.78 1.96
CA GLN A 202 -8.79 12.42 2.24
C GLN A 202 -10.30 12.44 2.46
N PHE A 203 -11.05 12.01 1.46
CA PHE A 203 -12.51 12.19 1.40
C PHE A 203 -13.29 10.98 1.91
N THR A 204 -12.59 9.90 2.26
CA THR A 204 -13.18 8.68 2.81
C THR A 204 -12.09 7.77 3.39
N SER A 205 -12.46 6.99 4.39
CA SER A 205 -11.70 5.81 4.84
C SER A 205 -12.20 4.49 4.25
N THR A 206 -13.22 4.56 3.40
CA THR A 206 -13.89 3.41 2.78
C THR A 206 -14.02 3.64 1.28
N TYR A 207 -12.90 3.86 0.59
CA TYR A 207 -12.84 4.03 -0.86
C TYR A 207 -13.30 2.77 -1.63
N ARG A 208 -13.22 1.61 -0.97
CA ARG A 208 -13.80 0.32 -1.42
C ARG A 208 -14.30 -0.49 -0.22
N ALA A 209 -15.10 -1.52 -0.51
CA ALA A 209 -15.55 -2.47 0.50
C ALA A 209 -14.36 -3.11 1.23
N GLY A 210 -14.42 -3.14 2.56
CA GLY A 210 -13.36 -3.64 3.43
C GLY A 210 -12.43 -2.58 4.03
N GLY A 211 -12.62 -1.30 3.69
CA GLY A 211 -11.82 -0.18 4.22
C GLY A 211 -10.57 0.07 3.37
N LEU A 212 -10.41 1.31 2.95
CA LEU A 212 -9.24 1.83 2.23
C LEU A 212 -9.38 3.35 2.14
N ASP A 213 -8.33 4.08 2.49
CA ASP A 213 -8.38 5.53 2.43
C ASP A 213 -8.33 6.05 1.00
N GLY A 214 -9.23 6.98 0.69
CA GLY A 214 -9.41 7.60 -0.62
C GLY A 214 -9.03 9.07 -0.59
N ASN A 215 -8.11 9.46 -1.46
CA ASN A 215 -7.53 10.80 -1.51
C ASN A 215 -7.75 11.45 -2.87
N VAL A 216 -7.91 12.77 -2.88
CA VAL A 216 -7.88 13.60 -4.10
C VAL A 216 -6.82 14.68 -4.01
N ASP A 217 -5.98 14.77 -5.05
CA ASP A 217 -5.01 15.84 -5.25
C ASP A 217 -5.71 17.06 -5.86
N LEU A 218 -5.81 18.13 -5.07
CA LEU A 218 -6.54 19.34 -5.44
C LEU A 218 -5.69 20.32 -6.23
N THR A 219 -4.38 20.32 -6.03
CA THR A 219 -3.48 21.40 -6.50
C THR A 219 -2.45 20.91 -7.51
N GLY A 220 -2.26 19.59 -7.63
CA GLY A 220 -1.16 18.99 -8.38
C GLY A 220 0.08 18.71 -7.56
N ILE A 221 0.03 18.90 -6.24
CA ILE A 221 1.19 18.72 -5.36
C ILE A 221 1.79 17.30 -5.42
N THR A 222 1.02 16.29 -5.83
CA THR A 222 1.55 14.92 -6.01
C THR A 222 2.49 14.78 -7.21
N ASP A 223 2.57 15.77 -8.12
CA ASP A 223 3.57 15.79 -9.20
C ASP A 223 4.97 16.21 -8.73
N SER A 224 5.09 16.83 -7.55
CA SER A 224 6.38 17.26 -7.03
C SER A 224 7.33 16.06 -6.92
N GLY A 225 8.53 16.19 -7.48
CA GLY A 225 9.52 15.11 -7.60
C GLY A 225 9.34 14.17 -8.81
N TYR A 226 8.30 14.35 -9.62
CA TYR A 226 7.95 13.48 -10.75
C TYR A 226 7.99 14.19 -12.12
N ASN A 227 8.68 15.33 -12.23
CA ASN A 227 8.77 16.16 -13.43
C ASN A 227 9.59 15.55 -14.61
N GLY A 228 9.81 14.23 -14.64
CA GLY A 228 10.59 13.56 -15.68
C GLY A 228 9.80 13.14 -16.91
N SER A 229 10.54 12.73 -17.94
CA SER A 229 10.05 12.53 -19.31
C SER A 229 8.90 11.53 -19.41
N THR A 230 7.96 11.82 -20.30
CA THR A 230 6.92 10.89 -20.74
C THR A 230 7.49 9.96 -21.80
N THR A 231 7.48 8.65 -21.58
CA THR A 231 7.61 7.70 -22.70
C THR A 231 6.22 7.22 -23.07
N THR A 232 5.86 7.34 -24.34
CA THR A 232 4.71 6.65 -24.92
C THR A 232 5.17 5.30 -25.42
N ASP A 233 4.59 4.23 -24.87
CA ASP A 233 4.68 2.92 -25.49
C ASP A 233 3.27 2.33 -25.60
N SER A 234 2.90 1.88 -26.81
CA SER A 234 1.59 1.28 -27.10
C SER A 234 0.37 2.12 -26.64
N GLY A 235 0.42 3.45 -26.80
CA GLY A 235 -0.69 4.35 -26.47
C GLY A 235 -0.89 4.65 -24.97
N LYS A 236 0.08 4.31 -24.11
CA LYS A 236 0.07 4.62 -22.66
C LYS A 236 1.14 5.66 -22.31
N THR A 237 0.76 6.64 -21.50
CA THR A 237 1.64 7.70 -20.95
C THR A 237 2.20 7.24 -19.61
N TYR A 238 3.53 7.11 -19.50
CA TYR A 238 4.22 6.81 -18.25
C TYR A 238 4.99 8.04 -17.77
N VAL A 239 4.77 8.46 -16.52
CA VAL A 239 5.57 9.50 -15.87
C VAL A 239 6.79 8.83 -15.24
N HIS A 240 7.97 9.10 -15.78
CA HIS A 240 9.23 8.63 -15.20
C HIS A 240 9.72 9.67 -14.19
N PRO A 241 9.97 9.34 -12.92
CA PRO A 241 10.61 10.28 -12.00
C PRO A 241 12.00 10.68 -12.51
N SER A 242 12.32 11.97 -12.53
CA SER A 242 13.64 12.47 -12.98
C SER A 242 14.72 12.32 -11.90
N THR A 243 14.81 11.15 -11.27
CA THR A 243 15.80 10.91 -10.21
C THR A 243 16.30 9.47 -10.22
N ASN A 244 17.61 9.28 -10.06
CA ASN A 244 18.21 8.02 -9.63
C ASN A 244 17.93 7.83 -8.14
N THR A 245 16.80 7.22 -7.78
CA THR A 245 16.53 6.74 -6.42
C THR A 245 17.11 5.32 -6.25
N PRO A 246 17.46 4.85 -5.04
CA PRO A 246 17.79 3.44 -4.83
C PRO A 246 16.70 2.47 -5.34
N ALA A 247 15.44 2.92 -5.37
CA ALA A 247 14.31 2.23 -5.97
C ALA A 247 14.38 2.10 -7.51
N THR A 248 15.00 3.05 -8.24
CA THR A 248 15.19 2.91 -9.70
C THR A 248 16.29 1.91 -10.02
N ASN A 249 17.32 1.74 -9.17
CA ASN A 249 18.34 0.71 -9.35
C ASN A 249 17.84 -0.69 -8.92
N ALA A 250 17.04 -0.79 -7.86
CA ALA A 250 16.36 -2.04 -7.49
C ALA A 250 15.27 -2.43 -8.51
N GLY A 251 14.55 -1.45 -9.07
CA GLY A 251 13.60 -1.64 -10.17
C GLY A 251 14.26 -1.98 -11.50
N GLN A 252 15.42 -1.37 -11.83
CA GLN A 252 16.20 -1.71 -13.03
C GLN A 252 16.96 -3.04 -12.87
N GLN A 253 17.42 -3.42 -11.68
CA GLN A 253 17.94 -4.77 -11.41
C GLN A 253 16.84 -5.83 -11.36
N ALA A 254 15.62 -5.51 -10.91
CA ALA A 254 14.47 -6.41 -11.03
C ALA A 254 14.06 -6.66 -12.49
N ASN A 255 14.28 -5.67 -13.37
CA ASN A 255 14.02 -5.78 -14.80
C ASN A 255 15.17 -6.44 -15.61
N ASN A 256 16.36 -6.61 -15.02
CA ASN A 256 17.53 -7.22 -15.67
C ASN A 256 18.17 -8.40 -14.91
N THR A 257 17.53 -8.92 -13.85
CA THR A 257 17.93 -10.21 -13.29
C THR A 257 17.35 -11.32 -14.15
N THR A 258 18.21 -12.09 -14.79
CA THR A 258 17.88 -12.99 -15.89
C THR A 258 16.71 -13.91 -15.51
N LEU A 259 15.58 -13.77 -16.20
CA LEU A 259 14.36 -14.57 -16.02
C LEU A 259 14.61 -16.10 -16.02
N SER A 260 15.76 -16.55 -16.52
CA SER A 260 16.26 -17.93 -16.45
C SER A 260 16.56 -18.43 -15.03
N GLN A 261 16.80 -17.53 -14.06
CA GLN A 261 17.17 -17.86 -12.68
C GLN A 261 15.97 -18.09 -11.75
N ILE A 262 14.75 -17.79 -12.20
CA ILE A 262 13.54 -18.03 -11.42
C ILE A 262 13.45 -19.53 -11.11
N LYS A 263 13.35 -19.86 -9.81
CA LYS A 263 13.22 -21.22 -9.28
C LYS A 263 12.01 -21.35 -8.36
N ALA A 264 11.62 -22.58 -8.06
CA ALA A 264 10.57 -22.85 -7.07
C ALA A 264 10.96 -22.24 -5.71
N GLY A 265 10.00 -21.61 -5.05
CA GLY A 265 10.18 -20.85 -3.81
C GLY A 265 10.40 -19.35 -4.00
N ASP A 266 10.79 -18.90 -5.20
CA ASP A 266 10.95 -17.47 -5.48
C ASP A 266 9.60 -16.75 -5.47
N SER A 267 9.59 -15.47 -5.10
CA SER A 267 8.41 -14.62 -5.23
C SER A 267 8.48 -13.85 -6.54
N VAL A 268 7.45 -13.97 -7.37
CA VAL A 268 7.36 -13.26 -8.64
C VAL A 268 6.10 -12.42 -8.69
N LYS A 269 6.21 -11.19 -9.21
CA LYS A 269 5.06 -10.32 -9.48
C LYS A 269 4.58 -10.55 -10.91
N VAL A 270 3.28 -10.66 -11.12
CA VAL A 270 2.71 -10.74 -12.47
C VAL A 270 2.71 -9.35 -13.10
N ASN A 271 3.24 -9.24 -14.31
CA ASN A 271 3.38 -7.96 -14.99
C ASN A 271 1.99 -7.39 -15.35
N PHE A 272 1.83 -6.08 -15.18
CA PHE A 272 0.62 -5.40 -15.62
C PHE A 272 0.49 -5.48 -17.15
N GLY A 273 -0.70 -5.81 -17.66
CA GLY A 273 -0.93 -6.00 -19.09
C GLY A 273 -0.77 -7.44 -19.60
N THR A 274 -0.31 -8.38 -18.77
CA THR A 274 -0.47 -9.80 -19.10
C THR A 274 -1.95 -10.14 -19.07
N THR A 275 -2.50 -10.58 -20.20
CA THR A 275 -3.94 -10.87 -20.35
C THR A 275 -4.23 -12.34 -20.57
N ARG A 276 -3.19 -13.18 -20.66
CA ARG A 276 -3.32 -14.61 -20.91
C ARG A 276 -2.32 -15.40 -20.10
N TRP A 277 -2.76 -16.58 -19.67
CA TRP A 277 -1.91 -17.62 -19.12
C TRP A 277 -1.02 -18.24 -20.21
N ALA A 278 -0.04 -19.05 -19.81
CA ALA A 278 0.85 -19.74 -20.74
C ALA A 278 0.12 -20.69 -21.70
N ASN A 279 -1.06 -21.17 -21.33
CA ASN A 279 -1.94 -22.00 -22.17
C ASN A 279 -2.87 -21.17 -23.09
N GLY A 280 -2.71 -19.83 -23.12
CA GLY A 280 -3.51 -18.94 -23.95
C GLY A 280 -4.89 -18.58 -23.40
N VAL A 281 -5.34 -19.16 -22.29
CA VAL A 281 -6.61 -18.80 -21.64
C VAL A 281 -6.52 -17.38 -21.08
N ALA A 282 -7.61 -16.62 -21.18
CA ALA A 282 -7.69 -15.28 -20.64
C ALA A 282 -7.40 -15.29 -19.12
N MET A 283 -6.44 -14.46 -18.72
CA MET A 283 -6.06 -14.27 -17.33
C MET A 283 -6.94 -13.17 -16.71
N PRO A 284 -7.61 -13.42 -15.58
CA PRO A 284 -8.40 -12.40 -14.91
C PRO A 284 -7.55 -11.17 -14.53
N SER A 285 -8.12 -9.98 -14.68
CA SER A 285 -7.41 -8.72 -14.42
C SER A 285 -6.91 -8.59 -12.98
N TRP A 286 -7.58 -9.22 -12.01
CA TRP A 286 -7.20 -9.22 -10.59
C TRP A 286 -5.87 -9.95 -10.32
N VAL A 287 -5.37 -10.73 -11.28
CA VAL A 287 -4.09 -11.45 -11.14
C VAL A 287 -2.90 -10.52 -11.36
N GLN A 288 -3.06 -9.53 -12.25
CA GLN A 288 -2.00 -8.61 -12.63
C GLN A 288 -1.52 -7.77 -11.44
N GLY A 289 -0.22 -7.50 -11.38
CA GLY A 289 0.38 -6.69 -10.34
C GLY A 289 0.48 -7.34 -8.96
N LYS A 290 -0.04 -8.55 -8.79
CA LYS A 290 0.07 -9.31 -7.54
C LYS A 290 1.32 -10.19 -7.54
N THR A 291 1.83 -10.45 -6.35
CA THR A 291 2.95 -11.36 -6.10
C THR A 291 2.45 -12.76 -5.81
N TYR A 292 3.13 -13.75 -6.38
CA TYR A 292 2.87 -15.15 -6.15
C TYR A 292 4.19 -15.88 -5.94
N THR A 293 4.18 -16.87 -5.07
CA THR A 293 5.30 -17.80 -4.94
C THR A 293 5.34 -18.72 -6.15
N VAL A 294 6.50 -18.89 -6.75
CA VAL A 294 6.72 -19.87 -7.81
C VAL A 294 6.69 -21.25 -7.19
N GLN A 295 5.68 -22.05 -7.52
CA GLN A 295 5.56 -23.42 -7.04
C GLN A 295 6.45 -24.36 -7.83
N GLN A 296 6.50 -24.13 -9.14
CA GLN A 296 7.24 -24.96 -10.09
C GLN A 296 7.71 -24.14 -11.26
N VAL A 297 8.72 -24.65 -11.94
CA VAL A 297 9.32 -24.04 -13.12
C VAL A 297 9.45 -25.10 -14.19
N SER A 298 8.99 -24.80 -15.40
CA SER A 298 9.03 -25.73 -16.53
C SER A 298 9.31 -24.95 -17.81
N GLY A 299 10.50 -25.16 -18.37
CA GLY A 299 11.00 -24.39 -19.51
C GLY A 299 10.90 -22.89 -19.26
N SER A 300 10.20 -22.20 -20.17
CA SER A 300 9.96 -20.75 -20.11
C SER A 300 8.78 -20.33 -19.23
N ASN A 301 8.16 -21.24 -18.49
CA ASN A 301 6.98 -20.95 -17.68
C ASN A 301 7.25 -21.18 -16.18
N VAL A 302 6.48 -20.47 -15.36
CA VAL A 302 6.43 -20.63 -13.90
C VAL A 302 5.00 -20.88 -13.47
N LEU A 303 4.82 -21.72 -12.45
CA LEU A 303 3.54 -22.03 -11.85
C LEU A 303 3.32 -21.11 -10.65
N LEU A 304 2.31 -20.25 -10.71
CA LEU A 304 2.01 -19.30 -9.63
C LEU A 304 1.25 -19.99 -8.49
N GLY A 305 1.78 -19.92 -7.27
CA GLY A 305 1.16 -20.46 -6.06
C GLY A 305 -0.11 -19.70 -5.67
N GLY A 306 -1.09 -20.40 -5.12
CA GLY A 306 -2.40 -19.85 -4.77
C GLY A 306 -3.39 -19.75 -5.94
N ILE A 307 -2.92 -19.64 -7.18
CA ILE A 307 -3.76 -19.66 -8.40
C ILE A 307 -3.50 -20.93 -9.24
N MET A 308 -2.34 -21.57 -9.06
CA MET A 308 -1.91 -22.78 -9.74
C MET A 308 -2.07 -22.70 -11.27
N SER A 309 -1.73 -21.54 -11.83
CA SER A 309 -1.76 -21.30 -13.27
C SER A 309 -0.37 -20.98 -13.81
N TRP A 310 -0.04 -21.58 -14.95
CA TRP A 310 1.23 -21.35 -15.62
C TRP A 310 1.23 -20.01 -16.33
N ILE A 311 2.30 -19.26 -16.12
CA ILE A 311 2.55 -17.98 -16.79
C ILE A 311 3.95 -18.00 -17.39
N ASN A 312 4.12 -17.32 -18.52
CA ASN A 312 5.44 -17.18 -19.13
C ASN A 312 6.35 -16.35 -18.20
N ARG A 313 7.61 -16.75 -18.07
CA ARG A 313 8.63 -16.01 -17.32
C ARG A 313 8.76 -14.56 -17.79
N SER A 314 8.54 -14.28 -19.08
CA SER A 314 8.52 -12.91 -19.63
C SER A 314 7.40 -12.03 -19.11
N ASN A 315 6.38 -12.63 -18.50
CA ASN A 315 5.19 -11.97 -17.97
C ASN A 315 5.22 -11.85 -16.45
N VAL A 316 6.38 -12.11 -15.83
CA VAL A 316 6.59 -11.96 -14.40
C VAL A 316 7.92 -11.29 -14.09
N GLU A 317 7.99 -10.60 -12.97
CA GLU A 317 9.19 -9.96 -12.43
C GLU A 317 9.64 -10.70 -11.17
N LEU A 318 10.93 -11.06 -11.09
CA LEU A 318 11.50 -11.71 -9.92
C LEU A 318 11.72 -10.68 -8.80
N LEU A 319 11.16 -10.95 -7.62
CA LEU A 319 11.42 -10.15 -6.43
C LEU A 319 12.62 -10.78 -5.72
N THR A 320 13.74 -10.06 -5.68
CA THR A 320 14.99 -10.53 -5.07
C THR A 320 14.77 -10.95 -3.62
N THR A 321 15.02 -12.22 -3.32
CA THR A 321 15.04 -12.73 -1.93
C THR A 321 16.48 -12.78 -1.43
N THR A 322 16.80 -11.96 -0.43
CA THR A 322 17.97 -12.18 0.43
C THR A 322 17.84 -13.56 1.11
N SER A 323 18.89 -14.37 1.05
CA SER A 323 18.98 -15.70 1.65
C SER A 323 18.64 -15.70 3.14
N VAL A 324 17.74 -16.57 3.58
CA VAL A 324 17.34 -16.74 4.99
C VAL A 324 18.22 -17.82 5.66
N PRO A 325 18.73 -17.62 6.89
CA PRO A 325 19.50 -18.63 7.62
C PRO A 325 18.61 -19.77 8.15
N SER A 326 19.14 -20.99 8.15
CA SER A 326 18.51 -22.18 8.75
C SER A 326 18.65 -22.20 10.27
N ALA A 327 17.57 -22.48 11.01
CA ALA A 327 17.55 -22.54 12.48
C ALA A 327 17.77 -23.96 13.03
N ASN A 328 18.68 -24.09 13.99
CA ASN A 328 19.07 -25.35 14.66
C ASN A 328 18.11 -25.77 15.79
N SER A 329 18.20 -27.05 16.18
CA SER A 329 17.42 -27.69 17.24
C SER A 329 17.52 -26.98 18.60
N GLY A 330 16.38 -26.59 19.18
CA GLY A 330 16.27 -25.98 20.51
C GLY A 330 15.74 -24.55 20.56
N SER A 331 15.54 -23.90 19.41
CA SER A 331 15.06 -22.52 19.36
C SER A 331 13.61 -22.38 19.87
N THR A 332 13.39 -21.37 20.72
CA THR A 332 12.08 -20.88 21.12
C THR A 332 11.85 -19.47 20.57
N TYR A 333 10.59 -19.09 20.43
CA TYR A 333 10.16 -17.77 19.97
C TYR A 333 9.05 -17.25 20.88
N THR A 334 9.24 -16.06 21.43
CA THR A 334 8.20 -15.37 22.20
C THR A 334 7.31 -14.60 21.25
N VAL A 335 6.02 -14.97 21.21
CA VAL A 335 4.98 -14.35 20.38
C VAL A 335 4.90 -12.86 20.69
N GLN A 336 4.94 -12.05 19.65
CA GLN A 336 4.82 -10.59 19.69
C GLN A 336 3.41 -10.18 19.25
N SER A 337 3.05 -8.91 19.50
CA SER A 337 1.77 -8.39 19.01
C SER A 337 1.72 -8.44 17.48
N GLY A 338 0.66 -9.03 16.93
CA GLY A 338 0.49 -9.21 15.48
C GLY A 338 1.04 -10.51 14.91
N ASP A 339 1.66 -11.37 15.72
CA ASP A 339 2.12 -12.67 15.27
C ASP A 339 0.97 -13.66 15.00
N SER A 340 1.23 -14.57 14.08
CA SER A 340 0.36 -15.70 13.73
C SER A 340 1.18 -16.97 13.58
N TRP A 341 0.52 -18.13 13.64
CA TRP A 341 1.17 -19.40 13.32
C TRP A 341 1.88 -19.37 11.97
N TRP A 342 1.33 -18.62 11.01
CA TRP A 342 1.91 -18.47 9.69
C TRP A 342 3.15 -17.57 9.69
N SER A 343 3.08 -16.36 10.26
CA SER A 343 4.21 -15.40 10.26
C SER A 343 5.42 -15.93 11.03
N ILE A 344 5.18 -16.61 12.15
CA ILE A 344 6.25 -17.23 12.95
C ILE A 344 6.82 -18.43 12.20
N ALA A 345 5.98 -19.34 11.69
CA ALA A 345 6.49 -20.51 10.97
C ALA A 345 7.27 -20.11 9.72
N TYR A 346 6.82 -19.06 9.02
CA TYR A 346 7.50 -18.44 7.89
C TYR A 346 8.89 -17.90 8.28
N LYS A 347 8.99 -17.18 9.40
CA LYS A 347 10.26 -16.67 9.94
C LYS A 347 11.28 -17.76 10.22
N TYR A 348 10.82 -18.95 10.60
CA TYR A 348 11.67 -20.10 10.92
C TYR A 348 11.71 -21.18 9.83
N GLY A 349 11.17 -20.89 8.64
CA GLY A 349 11.25 -21.80 7.49
C GLY A 349 10.55 -23.15 7.69
N MET A 350 9.45 -23.18 8.46
CA MET A 350 8.64 -24.39 8.71
C MET A 350 7.17 -24.17 8.40
N SER A 351 6.37 -25.24 8.41
CA SER A 351 4.92 -25.12 8.23
C SER A 351 4.24 -24.65 9.52
N MET A 352 3.16 -23.89 9.40
CA MET A 352 2.33 -23.49 10.55
C MET A 352 1.74 -24.70 11.29
N TYR A 353 1.52 -25.82 10.59
CA TYR A 353 1.05 -27.07 11.19
C TYR A 353 2.13 -27.72 12.06
N THR A 354 3.37 -27.74 11.57
CA THR A 354 4.54 -28.23 12.32
C THR A 354 4.79 -27.35 13.54
N LEU A 355 4.71 -26.04 13.37
CA LEU A 355 4.86 -25.09 14.48
C LEU A 355 3.76 -25.30 15.54
N ALA A 356 2.49 -25.42 15.13
CA ALA A 356 1.39 -25.69 16.05
C ALA A 356 1.56 -27.04 16.76
N SER A 357 1.92 -28.10 16.04
CA SER A 357 2.11 -29.44 16.62
C SER A 357 3.28 -29.50 17.60
N ASN A 358 4.39 -28.81 17.31
CA ASN A 358 5.54 -28.70 18.21
C ASN A 358 5.18 -28.05 19.56
N ASN A 359 4.07 -27.31 19.58
CA ASN A 359 3.56 -26.60 20.73
C ASN A 359 2.28 -27.23 21.31
N GLY A 360 1.94 -28.45 20.89
CA GLY A 360 0.75 -29.17 21.38
C GLY A 360 -0.57 -28.45 21.04
N LYS A 361 -0.58 -27.63 20.00
CA LYS A 361 -1.70 -26.78 19.57
C LYS A 361 -2.11 -27.13 18.14
N THR A 362 -3.20 -26.52 17.68
CA THR A 362 -3.63 -26.58 16.27
C THR A 362 -3.47 -25.20 15.64
N ILE A 363 -3.52 -25.11 14.30
CA ILE A 363 -3.48 -23.81 13.60
C ILE A 363 -4.65 -22.89 13.94
N ASN A 364 -5.74 -23.43 14.53
CA ASN A 364 -6.90 -22.67 14.97
C ASN A 364 -6.78 -22.20 16.43
N SER A 365 -5.75 -22.65 17.15
CA SER A 365 -5.50 -22.19 18.51
C SER A 365 -5.03 -20.73 18.48
N VAL A 366 -5.65 -19.87 19.27
CA VAL A 366 -5.19 -18.48 19.41
C VAL A 366 -3.84 -18.48 20.15
N ILE A 367 -2.90 -17.67 19.65
CA ILE A 367 -1.63 -17.37 20.33
C ILE A 367 -1.70 -15.96 20.88
N HIS A 368 -1.15 -15.75 22.06
CA HIS A 368 -1.15 -14.46 22.74
C HIS A 368 0.27 -13.89 22.82
N PRO A 369 0.44 -12.55 22.73
CA PRO A 369 1.73 -11.92 22.99
C PRO A 369 2.29 -12.36 24.35
N GLY A 370 3.55 -12.78 24.36
CA GLY A 370 4.20 -13.38 25.53
C GLY A 370 4.20 -14.92 25.56
N ASP A 371 3.40 -15.59 24.72
CA ASP A 371 3.48 -17.05 24.57
C ASP A 371 4.87 -17.47 24.07
N VAL A 372 5.46 -18.50 24.66
CA VAL A 372 6.76 -19.03 24.21
C VAL A 372 6.53 -20.28 23.36
N LEU A 373 6.77 -20.18 22.06
CA LEU A 373 6.62 -21.26 21.10
C LEU A 373 7.95 -21.95 20.80
N ARG A 374 7.93 -23.27 20.75
CA ARG A 374 9.00 -24.12 20.23
C ARG A 374 9.04 -24.03 18.71
N VAL A 375 10.13 -23.48 18.17
CA VAL A 375 10.35 -23.23 16.74
C VAL A 375 11.50 -24.07 16.20
N TYR A 376 11.68 -25.30 16.73
CA TYR A 376 12.71 -26.24 16.28
C TYR A 376 12.13 -27.34 15.39
N GLY A 377 13.00 -28.11 14.72
CA GLY A 377 12.59 -29.26 13.92
C GLY A 377 12.16 -28.91 12.50
N GLY A 378 12.76 -27.86 11.91
CA GLY A 378 12.72 -27.62 10.47
C GLY A 378 13.48 -28.71 9.72
N SER A 379 12.98 -29.95 9.75
CA SER A 379 13.36 -30.95 8.76
C SER A 379 12.71 -30.53 7.45
N SER A 380 13.53 -30.37 6.41
CA SER A 380 13.09 -30.34 5.02
C SER A 380 12.38 -31.66 4.70
N VAL A 381 11.07 -31.74 4.96
CA VAL A 381 10.30 -32.96 4.68
C VAL A 381 9.52 -32.79 3.39
N ALA A 382 9.98 -33.59 2.41
CA ALA A 382 9.30 -34.18 1.27
C ALA A 382 7.88 -33.70 0.95
N VAL A 383 7.74 -33.25 -0.30
CA VAL A 383 6.49 -32.98 -1.01
C VAL A 383 5.49 -34.12 -0.78
N ALA A 384 4.44 -33.88 0.00
CA ALA A 384 3.22 -34.67 -0.11
C ALA A 384 2.72 -34.53 -1.56
N SER A 385 2.53 -35.64 -2.27
CA SER A 385 2.03 -35.60 -3.65
C SER A 385 0.59 -35.12 -3.63
N HIS A 386 0.38 -33.84 -3.92
CA HIS A 386 -0.95 -33.28 -4.03
C HIS A 386 -1.54 -33.70 -5.39
N THR A 387 -2.69 -34.36 -5.36
CA THR A 387 -3.47 -34.69 -6.56
C THR A 387 -4.51 -33.60 -6.79
N TYR A 388 -4.54 -33.04 -7.99
CA TYR A 388 -5.55 -32.08 -8.42
C TYR A 388 -6.29 -32.60 -9.65
N TYR A 389 -7.54 -32.18 -9.80
CA TYR A 389 -8.36 -32.51 -10.96
C TYR A 389 -8.94 -31.26 -11.61
N THR A 390 -8.70 -31.10 -12.91
CA THR A 390 -9.36 -30.06 -13.70
C THR A 390 -10.75 -30.52 -14.11
N VAL A 391 -11.76 -29.81 -13.62
CA VAL A 391 -13.18 -30.00 -13.92
C VAL A 391 -13.39 -29.95 -15.44
N GLN A 392 -14.06 -30.95 -15.99
CA GLN A 392 -14.44 -31.02 -17.40
C GLN A 392 -15.93 -30.71 -17.57
N SER A 393 -16.36 -30.45 -18.80
CA SER A 393 -17.77 -30.23 -19.10
C SER A 393 -18.58 -31.48 -18.72
N GLY A 394 -19.60 -31.32 -17.86
CA GLY A 394 -20.42 -32.41 -17.34
C GLY A 394 -19.98 -32.97 -15.99
N ASP A 395 -18.91 -32.45 -15.39
CA ASP A 395 -18.46 -32.89 -14.06
C ASP A 395 -19.29 -32.32 -12.90
N SER A 396 -19.32 -33.07 -11.81
CA SER A 396 -19.90 -32.68 -10.53
C SER A 396 -18.95 -33.07 -9.39
N PHE A 397 -19.14 -32.47 -8.20
CA PHE A 397 -18.43 -32.92 -7.00
C PHE A 397 -18.55 -34.42 -6.77
N TRP A 398 -19.71 -35.00 -7.11
CA TRP A 398 -19.94 -36.43 -7.00
C TRP A 398 -19.13 -37.24 -8.03
N SER A 399 -19.18 -36.90 -9.32
CA SER A 399 -18.48 -37.67 -10.37
C SER A 399 -16.96 -37.62 -10.19
N ILE A 400 -16.43 -36.48 -9.76
CA ILE A 400 -15.00 -36.30 -9.49
C ILE A 400 -14.60 -37.07 -8.24
N ALA A 401 -15.32 -36.90 -7.14
CA ALA A 401 -14.98 -37.58 -5.89
C ALA A 401 -15.05 -39.12 -6.04
N TYR A 402 -16.05 -39.63 -6.77
CA TYR A 402 -16.17 -41.04 -7.10
C TYR A 402 -14.97 -41.56 -7.92
N LYS A 403 -14.55 -40.81 -8.95
CA LYS A 403 -13.38 -41.14 -9.78
C LYS A 403 -12.08 -41.26 -8.97
N TYR A 404 -11.93 -40.46 -7.93
CA TYR A 404 -10.73 -40.40 -7.10
C TYR A 404 -10.85 -41.15 -5.77
N GLY A 405 -11.98 -41.84 -5.53
CA GLY A 405 -12.21 -42.63 -4.33
C GLY A 405 -12.26 -41.81 -3.04
N ILE A 406 -12.68 -40.56 -3.11
CA ILE A 406 -12.85 -39.68 -1.95
C ILE A 406 -14.33 -39.29 -1.76
N SER A 407 -14.68 -38.77 -0.58
CA SER A 407 -16.02 -38.23 -0.35
C SER A 407 -16.20 -36.90 -1.06
N MET A 408 -17.37 -36.67 -1.67
CA MET A 408 -17.69 -35.37 -2.28
C MET A 408 -17.72 -34.22 -1.26
N TYR A 409 -18.01 -34.50 0.01
CA TYR A 409 -17.93 -33.52 1.09
C TYR A 409 -16.48 -33.15 1.41
N THR A 410 -15.57 -34.13 1.40
CA THR A 410 -14.14 -33.90 1.56
C THR A 410 -13.59 -33.09 0.39
N LEU A 411 -13.98 -33.45 -0.84
CA LEU A 411 -13.60 -32.69 -2.03
C LEU A 411 -14.11 -31.24 -1.96
N ALA A 412 -15.36 -31.01 -1.57
CA ALA A 412 -15.90 -29.66 -1.42
C ALA A 412 -15.16 -28.87 -0.33
N ALA A 413 -14.97 -29.47 0.86
CA ALA A 413 -14.29 -28.85 1.99
C ALA A 413 -12.83 -28.49 1.68
N ASN A 414 -12.09 -29.39 1.02
CA ASN A 414 -10.72 -29.16 0.56
C ASN A 414 -10.60 -27.94 -0.36
N ASN A 415 -11.69 -27.56 -1.01
CA ASN A 415 -11.76 -26.47 -1.97
C ASN A 415 -12.57 -25.27 -1.45
N GLY A 416 -12.83 -25.20 -0.13
CA GLY A 416 -13.56 -24.10 0.49
C GLY A 416 -14.99 -23.93 -0.02
N LYS A 417 -15.59 -25.01 -0.53
CA LYS A 417 -16.90 -25.03 -1.17
C LYS A 417 -17.86 -25.93 -0.39
N SER A 418 -19.14 -25.77 -0.69
CA SER A 418 -20.17 -26.74 -0.30
C SER A 418 -20.43 -27.70 -1.45
N ILE A 419 -21.06 -28.84 -1.17
CA ILE A 419 -21.49 -29.78 -2.21
C ILE A 419 -22.53 -29.19 -3.19
N TYR A 420 -23.16 -28.07 -2.83
CA TYR A 420 -24.12 -27.34 -3.66
C TYR A 420 -23.46 -26.23 -4.49
N SER A 421 -22.18 -25.96 -4.26
CA SER A 421 -21.46 -24.94 -5.02
C SER A 421 -21.31 -25.39 -6.47
N LEU A 422 -21.56 -24.46 -7.40
CA LEU A 422 -21.25 -24.71 -8.81
C LEU A 422 -19.73 -24.86 -8.99
N ILE A 423 -19.36 -25.82 -9.82
CA ILE A 423 -18.00 -26.01 -10.32
C ILE A 423 -18.01 -25.81 -11.82
N TYR A 424 -16.99 -25.14 -12.35
CA TYR A 424 -16.95 -24.74 -13.76
C TYR A 424 -15.88 -25.52 -14.52
N PRO A 425 -16.11 -25.90 -15.79
CA PRO A 425 -15.08 -26.51 -16.61
C PRO A 425 -13.80 -25.65 -16.65
N GLY A 426 -12.66 -26.27 -16.41
CA GLY A 426 -11.35 -25.60 -16.26
C GLY A 426 -10.98 -25.27 -14.82
N GLU A 427 -11.90 -25.37 -13.86
CA GLU A 427 -11.62 -25.20 -12.44
C GLU A 427 -10.75 -26.36 -11.91
N SER A 428 -9.71 -26.08 -11.13
CA SER A 428 -8.85 -27.11 -10.56
C SER A 428 -9.24 -27.38 -9.11
N LEU A 429 -9.69 -28.59 -8.81
CA LEU A 429 -10.08 -29.02 -7.47
C LEU A 429 -8.98 -29.84 -6.80
N TYR A 430 -8.65 -29.49 -5.58
CA TYR A 430 -7.74 -30.22 -4.70
C TYR A 430 -8.38 -31.54 -4.23
N ILE A 431 -7.79 -32.67 -4.61
CA ILE A 431 -8.29 -34.01 -4.30
C ILE A 431 -7.74 -34.49 -2.94
N ARG A 432 -6.41 -34.64 -2.81
CA ARG A 432 -5.70 -35.07 -1.60
C ARG A 432 -4.21 -34.86 -1.71
#